data_AF-A0A8H3GTF7-F1
#
_entry.id   AF-A0A8H3GTF7-F1
#
_cell.length_a   1.000
_cell.length_b   1.000
_cell.length_c   1.000
_cell.angle_alpha   90.00
_cell.angle_beta   90.00
_cell.angle_gamma   90.00
#
_symmetry.space_group_name_H-M   'P 1'
#
loop_
_entity.id
_entity.type
_entity.pdbx_description
1 polymer ?
#
loop_
_entity_poly.entity_id
_entity_poly.type
_entity_poly.pdbx_seq_one_letter_code
_entity_poly.pdbx_strand_id
1 'polypeptide(L)'
;MDRRSLAPTRREVALVCCLSVIFILIIQMDIASNSWSYAKSSATALRNRIQLSEGSSILGGHDKEDSLYDYDFYEAESPSTGSRRPHREFSSHVKPHGDLSHTTADNVVDNTEIAWTNSQVPETTVLAHAPGWTIFDKLYMLNGTLYVVVSDPSSTPDRRMMTSSGYEVWNPPEEVAKREPTDKHMRIITPKEASELFGENGTGTATHLQGVTFLVNDPPQFIQHYYHFSAELLFGLWRTYSSLDPLITPSGKTKLPAPRRMMFTHTPSSKWRDYAKLNQYVLHAAFPSCAVAFQEDWADRSETGKVHIFERVVFADRAASMRGENFLASGRSASEVFVLPGSAHWWSPVRKNVLSFIDAPEEEITGVGADGVLTKPVITYVSRQGWGRRMLREKDHLGLVKALRELEAKYGYEVNIVKLDKMSRDEQIRLVGRTTILMGVHGNGLTSLLWMLPSARSTVIEFFYPGGFAFDYEYTTRALGMTHYGFWGSDSFTSPNTPPVNYPEGFQGSDIPIDGEAVAKLVHHRLSMNEELDD
;
A
#
# COMPACT_ATOMS: atom_id res chain seq x y z
N MET A 1 24.78 -67.70 8.82
CA MET A 1 26.14 -67.12 8.86
C MET A 1 26.18 -66.07 7.74
N ASP A 2 26.33 -64.77 7.94
CA ASP A 2 26.84 -64.00 9.08
C ASP A 2 26.21 -62.60 9.11
N ARG A 3 25.79 -62.15 10.30
CA ARG A 3 25.46 -60.74 10.55
C ARG A 3 26.77 -59.95 10.66
N ARG A 4 27.15 -59.22 9.62
CA ARG A 4 28.23 -58.22 9.71
C ARG A 4 27.73 -57.01 10.50
N SER A 5 28.41 -56.68 11.59
CA SER A 5 28.07 -55.53 12.45
C SER A 5 28.24 -54.20 11.71
N LEU A 6 27.19 -53.38 11.70
CA LEU A 6 27.17 -51.99 11.22
C LEU A 6 27.83 -51.04 12.25
N ALA A 7 29.07 -51.33 12.66
CA ALA A 7 29.79 -50.41 13.52
C ALA A 7 30.37 -49.27 12.67
N PRO A 8 30.14 -48.00 13.03
CA PRO A 8 30.68 -46.87 12.29
C PRO A 8 32.21 -46.94 12.27
N THR A 9 32.78 -46.65 11.12
CA THR A 9 34.22 -46.61 10.91
C THR A 9 34.83 -45.46 11.72
N ARG A 10 36.11 -45.59 12.09
CA ARG A 10 36.84 -44.51 12.80
C ARG A 10 36.79 -43.17 12.05
N ARG A 11 36.67 -43.21 10.72
CA ARG A 11 36.54 -42.02 9.87
C ARG A 11 35.17 -41.35 10.03
N GLU A 12 34.09 -42.12 10.09
CA GLU A 12 32.74 -41.60 10.31
C GLU A 12 32.61 -41.01 11.72
N VAL A 13 33.16 -41.69 12.73
CA VAL A 13 33.20 -41.15 14.10
C VAL A 13 33.99 -39.83 14.16
N ALA A 14 35.15 -39.76 13.50
CA ALA A 14 35.96 -38.54 13.47
C ALA A 14 35.24 -37.37 12.75
N LEU A 15 34.54 -37.64 11.64
CA LEU A 15 33.76 -36.63 10.92
C LEU A 15 32.62 -36.08 11.78
N VAL A 16 31.88 -36.95 12.46
CA VAL A 16 30.78 -36.53 13.35
C VAL A 16 31.33 -35.71 14.52
N CYS A 17 32.46 -36.11 15.12
CA CYS A 17 33.10 -35.34 16.19
C CYS A 17 33.57 -33.96 15.69
N CYS A 18 34.22 -33.86 14.53
CA CYS A 18 34.65 -32.58 13.97
C CYS A 18 33.47 -31.65 13.67
N LEU A 19 32.41 -32.16 13.04
CA LEU A 19 31.21 -31.38 12.73
C LEU A 19 30.49 -30.91 14.01
N SER A 20 30.46 -31.75 15.04
CA SER A 20 29.87 -31.39 16.34
C SER A 20 30.65 -30.27 17.04
N VAL A 21 31.99 -30.30 16.97
CA VAL A 21 32.84 -29.24 17.54
C VAL A 21 32.63 -27.92 16.79
N ILE A 22 32.56 -27.95 15.46
CA ILE A 22 32.30 -26.75 14.64
C ILE A 22 30.92 -26.17 14.98
N PHE A 23 29.89 -27.02 15.08
CA PHE A 23 28.54 -26.58 15.42
C PHE A 23 28.47 -25.95 16.83
N ILE A 24 29.14 -26.54 17.82
CA ILE A 24 29.22 -25.98 19.18
C ILE A 24 29.95 -24.63 19.16
N LEU A 25 31.03 -24.48 18.39
CA LEU A 25 31.75 -23.22 18.26
C LEU A 25 30.88 -22.11 17.63
N ILE A 26 30.09 -22.44 16.60
CA ILE A 26 29.16 -21.49 15.97
C ILE A 26 28.09 -21.03 16.97
N ILE A 27 27.50 -21.97 17.73
CA ILE A 27 26.51 -21.63 18.77
C ILE A 27 27.13 -20.78 19.87
N GLN A 28 28.35 -21.11 20.33
CA GLN A 28 29.02 -20.32 21.37
C GLN A 28 29.37 -18.91 20.88
N MET A 29 29.75 -18.75 19.61
CA MET A 29 29.97 -17.43 19.01
C MET A 29 28.67 -16.62 18.91
N ASP A 30 27.55 -17.26 18.53
CA ASP A 30 26.25 -16.60 18.42
C ASP A 30 25.66 -16.21 19.79
N ILE A 31 25.81 -17.09 20.79
CA ILE A 31 25.47 -16.77 22.19
C ILE A 31 26.35 -15.64 22.71
N ALA A 32 27.66 -15.64 22.40
CA ALA A 32 28.56 -14.57 22.82
C ALA A 32 28.23 -13.22 22.15
N SER A 33 27.85 -13.19 20.86
CA SER A 33 27.41 -11.96 20.19
C SER A 33 26.10 -11.42 20.74
N ASN A 34 25.16 -12.31 21.08
CA ASN A 34 23.89 -11.93 21.71
C ASN A 34 24.07 -11.47 23.17
N SER A 35 25.02 -12.07 23.90
CA SER A 35 25.39 -11.65 25.26
C SER A 35 26.05 -10.28 25.28
N TRP A 36 26.89 -9.96 24.29
CA TRP A 36 27.54 -8.66 24.16
C TRP A 36 26.53 -7.54 23.84
N SER A 37 25.53 -7.82 23.01
CA SER A 37 24.47 -6.87 22.68
C SER A 37 23.52 -6.60 23.86
N TYR A 38 23.24 -7.61 24.70
CA TYR A 38 22.52 -7.41 25.96
C TYR A 38 23.33 -6.62 27.02
N ALA A 39 24.63 -6.90 27.17
CA ALA A 39 25.50 -6.16 28.10
C ALA A 39 25.65 -4.68 27.74
N LYS A 40 25.65 -4.33 26.44
CA LYS A 40 25.60 -2.93 25.97
C LYS A 40 24.26 -2.24 26.31
N SER A 41 23.13 -2.96 26.20
CA SER A 41 21.80 -2.43 26.55
C SER A 41 21.68 -2.13 28.05
N SER A 42 22.12 -3.06 28.91
CA SER A 42 22.05 -2.89 30.37
C SER A 42 23.02 -1.85 30.92
N ALA A 43 24.22 -1.71 30.34
CA ALA A 43 25.17 -0.67 30.72
C ALA A 43 24.69 0.75 30.30
N THR A 44 23.90 0.85 29.24
CA THR A 44 23.31 2.13 28.77
C THR A 44 22.13 2.54 29.67
N ALA A 45 21.33 1.58 30.15
CA ALA A 45 20.24 1.84 31.08
C ALA A 45 20.70 2.31 32.47
N LEU A 46 21.87 1.86 32.95
CA LEU A 46 22.41 2.27 34.26
C LEU A 46 23.08 3.66 34.23
N ARG A 47 23.49 4.15 33.06
CA ARG A 47 24.18 5.45 32.91
C ARG A 47 23.23 6.64 32.77
N ASN A 48 21.97 6.41 32.43
CA ASN A 48 20.96 7.47 32.24
C ASN A 48 20.35 8.04 33.53
N ARG A 49 20.92 7.73 34.71
CA ARG A 49 20.46 8.29 36.01
C ARG A 49 21.39 9.34 36.62
N ILE A 50 22.47 9.75 35.96
CA ILE A 50 23.39 10.77 36.49
C ILE A 50 23.81 11.76 35.37
N GLN A 51 23.41 13.02 35.57
CA GLN A 51 23.93 14.30 35.03
C GLN A 51 23.74 14.71 33.55
N LEU A 52 22.91 15.77 33.42
CA LEU A 52 23.14 17.08 32.79
C LEU A 52 24.37 17.33 31.90
N SER A 53 24.02 17.89 30.72
CA SER A 53 24.72 18.86 29.84
C SER A 53 26.00 18.49 29.09
N GLU A 54 26.02 19.06 27.88
CA GLU A 54 27.12 19.28 26.93
C GLU A 54 27.34 18.24 25.83
N GLY A 55 27.42 18.79 24.61
CA GLY A 55 27.25 18.09 23.36
C GLY A 55 28.46 17.28 22.91
N SER A 56 28.16 16.28 22.08
CA SER A 56 29.07 15.68 21.13
C SER A 56 28.21 14.83 20.19
N SER A 57 28.16 15.24 18.93
CA SER A 57 27.57 14.49 17.83
C SER A 57 28.39 13.23 17.58
N ILE A 58 27.70 12.08 17.54
CA ILE A 58 28.27 10.83 17.00
C ILE A 58 27.55 10.54 15.68
N LEU A 59 28.31 10.74 14.60
CA LEU A 59 28.16 10.25 13.23
C LEU A 59 27.70 8.78 13.24
N GLY A 60 26.84 8.27 12.38
CA GLY A 60 26.57 8.61 10.99
C GLY A 60 26.31 7.28 10.28
N GLY A 61 25.04 6.89 10.21
CA GLY A 61 24.52 5.86 9.32
C GLY A 61 23.51 6.55 8.42
N HIS A 62 24.00 7.30 7.44
CA HIS A 62 23.16 8.00 6.47
C HIS A 62 22.76 7.02 5.37
N ASP A 63 21.48 6.67 5.35
CA ASP A 63 20.86 5.80 4.35
C ASP A 63 20.90 6.45 2.97
N LYS A 64 21.58 5.75 2.04
CA LYS A 64 21.52 5.99 0.59
C LYS A 64 20.22 5.51 -0.07
N GLU A 65 19.31 4.89 0.69
CA GLU A 65 18.06 4.33 0.13
C GLU A 65 17.04 5.40 -0.24
N ASP A 66 17.06 6.54 0.46
CA ASP A 66 16.16 7.65 0.16
C ASP A 66 16.57 8.47 -1.08
N SER A 67 17.80 8.31 -1.58
CA SER A 67 18.26 8.86 -2.87
C SER A 67 18.10 7.86 -4.02
N LEU A 68 17.72 6.62 -3.75
CA LEU A 68 17.46 5.59 -4.77
C LEU A 68 16.09 5.77 -5.44
N TYR A 69 15.26 6.63 -4.85
CA TYR A 69 13.99 7.11 -5.39
C TYR A 69 14.14 8.58 -5.77
N ASP A 70 15.24 8.93 -6.45
CA ASP A 70 15.40 10.27 -6.98
C ASP A 70 14.19 10.56 -7.88
N TYR A 71 13.50 11.64 -7.55
CA TYR A 71 12.17 11.97 -8.05
C TYR A 71 12.22 12.53 -9.48
N ASP A 72 13.06 11.95 -10.35
CA ASP A 72 13.03 12.16 -11.81
C ASP A 72 11.82 11.43 -12.44
N PHE A 73 10.68 11.50 -11.75
CA PHE A 73 9.40 10.99 -12.21
C PHE A 73 8.68 12.10 -12.97
N TYR A 74 8.74 11.99 -14.30
CA TYR A 74 7.94 12.70 -15.30
C TYR A 74 8.08 14.23 -15.32
N GLU A 75 8.93 14.72 -16.23
CA GLU A 75 8.59 15.95 -16.96
C GLU A 75 7.32 15.64 -17.79
N ALA A 76 6.15 15.95 -17.24
CA ALA A 76 4.94 15.97 -18.03
C ALA A 76 5.13 17.03 -19.12
N GLU A 77 5.17 16.62 -20.39
CA GLU A 77 5.08 17.57 -21.50
C GLU A 77 3.82 18.42 -21.29
N SER A 78 4.02 19.72 -21.16
CA SER A 78 2.94 20.67 -20.90
C SER A 78 1.86 20.55 -21.99
N PRO A 79 0.58 20.33 -21.66
CA PRO A 79 -0.46 20.35 -22.67
C PRO A 79 -0.55 21.77 -23.23
N SER A 80 -0.26 21.90 -24.52
CA SER A 80 -0.48 23.15 -25.26
C SER A 80 -1.91 23.64 -25.01
N THR A 81 -2.03 24.91 -24.64
CA THR A 81 -3.29 25.63 -24.44
C THR A 81 -4.30 25.37 -25.56
N GLY A 82 -5.49 24.86 -25.21
CA GLY A 82 -6.69 25.02 -26.03
C GLY A 82 -7.42 23.73 -26.42
N SER A 83 -8.29 23.22 -25.54
CA SER A 83 -9.72 23.05 -25.81
C SER A 83 -10.38 22.38 -24.62
N ARG A 84 -11.36 23.04 -24.00
CA ARG A 84 -12.31 22.39 -23.10
C ARG A 84 -13.05 21.32 -23.91
N ARG A 85 -12.75 20.05 -23.67
CA ARG A 85 -13.56 18.94 -24.18
C ARG A 85 -14.39 18.39 -23.03
N PRO A 86 -15.71 18.19 -23.22
CA PRO A 86 -16.57 17.68 -22.16
C PRO A 86 -16.19 16.25 -21.81
N HIS A 87 -16.32 15.90 -20.53
CA HIS A 87 -16.25 14.53 -20.01
C HIS A 87 -17.04 13.60 -20.94
N ARG A 88 -16.32 12.66 -21.58
CA ARG A 88 -16.96 11.63 -22.38
C ARG A 88 -17.36 10.52 -21.40
N GLU A 89 -18.65 10.40 -21.13
CA GLU A 89 -19.21 9.26 -20.41
C GLU A 89 -18.80 7.98 -21.15
N PHE A 90 -17.86 7.23 -20.59
CA PHE A 90 -17.70 5.83 -20.93
C PHE A 90 -18.88 5.10 -20.33
N SER A 91 -19.80 4.69 -21.20
CA SER A 91 -20.93 3.84 -20.87
C SER A 91 -20.42 2.53 -20.25
N SER A 92 -20.43 2.45 -18.92
CA SER A 92 -20.08 1.26 -18.16
C SER A 92 -21.23 0.25 -18.24
N HIS A 93 -21.30 -0.49 -19.35
CA HIS A 93 -22.20 -1.65 -19.49
C HIS A 93 -21.60 -2.91 -18.83
N VAL A 94 -21.07 -2.79 -17.61
CA VAL A 94 -20.68 -3.94 -16.79
C VAL A 94 -21.71 -4.09 -15.68
N LYS A 95 -22.67 -4.99 -15.88
CA LYS A 95 -23.56 -5.42 -14.81
C LYS A 95 -22.74 -6.26 -13.83
N PRO A 96 -22.80 -6.00 -12.51
CA PRO A 96 -22.13 -6.83 -11.52
C PRO A 96 -22.81 -8.20 -11.49
N HIS A 97 -22.29 -9.14 -12.26
CA HIS A 97 -22.67 -10.55 -12.23
C HIS A 97 -21.57 -11.33 -11.53
N GLY A 98 -21.51 -11.24 -10.21
CA GLY A 98 -20.63 -12.06 -9.39
C GLY A 98 -21.30 -12.32 -8.04
N ASP A 99 -21.22 -13.56 -7.55
CA ASP A 99 -21.60 -13.85 -6.17
C ASP A 99 -20.65 -13.08 -5.25
N LEU A 100 -21.24 -12.25 -4.38
CA LEU A 100 -20.52 -11.46 -3.38
C LEU A 100 -20.34 -12.23 -2.07
N SER A 101 -21.07 -13.34 -1.91
CA SER A 101 -21.02 -14.20 -0.74
C SER A 101 -20.09 -15.39 -1.00
N HIS A 102 -19.16 -15.65 -0.08
CA HIS A 102 -18.50 -16.96 -0.01
C HIS A 102 -19.23 -17.79 1.02
N THR A 103 -19.68 -18.98 0.64
CA THR A 103 -20.31 -19.88 1.59
C THR A 103 -19.24 -20.52 2.47
N THR A 104 -19.46 -20.58 3.78
CA THR A 104 -18.55 -21.27 4.72
C THR A 104 -18.43 -22.78 4.45
N ALA A 105 -19.32 -23.32 3.61
CA ALA A 105 -19.30 -24.70 3.13
C ALA A 105 -18.11 -25.01 2.22
N ASP A 106 -17.45 -24.00 1.64
CA ASP A 106 -16.35 -24.21 0.70
C ASP A 106 -15.02 -24.58 1.38
N ASN A 107 -14.89 -24.44 2.71
CA ASN A 107 -13.65 -24.73 3.45
C ASN A 107 -13.52 -26.19 3.93
N VAL A 108 -13.79 -27.16 3.07
CA VAL A 108 -13.61 -28.58 3.35
C VAL A 108 -12.35 -29.13 2.65
N VAL A 109 -11.63 -30.04 3.32
CA VAL A 109 -10.33 -30.57 2.87
C VAL A 109 -10.41 -31.34 1.55
N ASP A 110 -11.59 -31.87 1.23
CA ASP A 110 -11.86 -32.64 0.01
C ASP A 110 -12.28 -31.78 -1.19
N ASN A 111 -12.35 -30.45 -1.05
CA ASN A 111 -12.65 -29.51 -2.14
C ASN A 111 -11.37 -28.82 -2.68
N THR A 112 -10.28 -29.58 -2.83
CA THR A 112 -8.97 -29.07 -3.28
C THR A 112 -8.80 -29.07 -4.80
N GLU A 113 -9.74 -29.65 -5.55
CA GLU A 113 -9.63 -29.81 -7.00
C GLU A 113 -10.93 -29.43 -7.69
N ILE A 114 -10.80 -28.80 -8.86
CA ILE A 114 -11.90 -28.62 -9.81
C ILE A 114 -11.61 -29.54 -10.99
N ALA A 115 -12.55 -30.45 -11.27
CA ALA A 115 -12.47 -31.37 -12.40
C ALA A 115 -13.45 -30.94 -13.51
N TRP A 116 -13.09 -31.23 -14.75
CA TRP A 116 -13.99 -31.09 -15.90
C TRP A 116 -13.91 -32.30 -16.81
N THR A 117 -14.99 -32.49 -17.58
CA THR A 117 -15.16 -33.55 -18.56
C THR A 117 -15.75 -32.98 -19.85
N ASN A 118 -15.69 -33.73 -20.95
CA ASN A 118 -16.26 -33.34 -22.24
C ASN A 118 -15.74 -31.98 -22.75
N SER A 119 -14.47 -31.67 -22.46
CA SER A 119 -13.79 -30.42 -22.82
C SER A 119 -14.45 -29.14 -22.29
N GLN A 120 -15.26 -29.26 -21.24
CA GLN A 120 -15.95 -28.12 -20.59
C GLN A 120 -15.06 -27.49 -19.51
N VAL A 121 -13.94 -26.88 -19.90
CA VAL A 121 -13.11 -26.12 -18.95
C VAL A 121 -13.91 -24.91 -18.44
N PRO A 122 -14.03 -24.71 -17.11
CA PRO A 122 -14.75 -23.56 -16.58
C PRO A 122 -14.17 -22.23 -17.07
N GLU A 123 -15.02 -21.35 -17.61
CA GLU A 123 -14.59 -20.05 -18.11
C GLU A 123 -14.25 -19.06 -17.00
N THR A 124 -13.23 -18.23 -17.26
CA THR A 124 -12.88 -17.04 -16.49
C THR A 124 -13.91 -15.95 -16.70
N THR A 125 -14.29 -15.25 -15.63
CA THR A 125 -15.12 -14.04 -15.73
C THR A 125 -14.30 -12.82 -15.34
N VAL A 126 -14.24 -11.80 -16.20
CA VAL A 126 -13.64 -10.49 -15.85
C VAL A 126 -14.74 -9.63 -15.24
N LEU A 127 -14.68 -9.41 -13.93
CA LEU A 127 -15.73 -8.70 -13.19
C LEU A 127 -15.57 -7.17 -13.24
N ALA A 128 -14.33 -6.69 -13.23
CA ALA A 128 -14.00 -5.27 -13.29
C ALA A 128 -12.59 -5.09 -13.86
N HIS A 129 -12.37 -3.99 -14.58
CA HIS A 129 -11.07 -3.66 -15.16
C HIS A 129 -10.82 -2.16 -15.20
N ALA A 130 -9.62 -1.78 -14.78
CA ALA A 130 -8.94 -0.55 -15.11
C ALA A 130 -7.47 -0.90 -15.47
N PRO A 131 -6.72 -0.04 -16.17
CA PRO A 131 -5.33 -0.30 -16.51
C PRO A 131 -4.50 -0.72 -15.27
N GLY A 132 -3.90 -1.91 -15.29
CA GLY A 132 -3.13 -2.50 -14.19
C GLY A 132 -3.93 -3.05 -13.01
N TRP A 133 -5.27 -3.02 -13.08
CA TRP A 133 -6.16 -3.44 -11.99
C TRP A 133 -7.33 -4.24 -12.53
N THR A 134 -7.36 -5.54 -12.28
CA THR A 134 -8.40 -6.41 -12.85
C THR A 134 -8.92 -7.41 -11.83
N ILE A 135 -10.24 -7.60 -11.80
CA ILE A 135 -10.85 -8.66 -11.00
C ILE A 135 -11.25 -9.82 -11.92
N PHE A 136 -10.76 -11.00 -11.60
CA PHE A 136 -11.10 -12.24 -12.29
C PHE A 136 -11.78 -13.20 -11.32
N ASP A 137 -12.82 -13.88 -11.78
CA ASP A 137 -13.22 -15.19 -11.24
C ASP A 137 -12.63 -16.29 -12.12
N LYS A 138 -12.15 -17.37 -11.50
CA LYS A 138 -11.57 -18.54 -12.20
C LYS A 138 -10.38 -18.17 -13.10
N LEU A 139 -9.37 -17.52 -12.52
CA LEU A 139 -8.10 -17.27 -13.21
C LEU A 139 -7.21 -18.50 -13.11
N TYR A 140 -6.64 -18.95 -14.22
CA TYR A 140 -5.80 -20.15 -14.25
C TYR A 140 -4.32 -19.81 -14.23
N MET A 141 -3.50 -20.71 -13.68
CA MET A 141 -2.04 -20.62 -13.70
C MET A 141 -1.44 -21.98 -14.02
N LEU A 142 -0.48 -21.99 -14.96
CA LEU A 142 0.31 -23.16 -15.32
C LEU A 142 1.72 -22.71 -15.67
N ASN A 143 2.73 -23.31 -15.03
CA ASN A 143 4.16 -23.03 -15.24
C ASN A 143 4.54 -21.54 -15.13
N GLY A 144 3.89 -20.81 -14.21
CA GLY A 144 4.15 -19.37 -14.00
C GLY A 144 3.39 -18.45 -14.96
N THR A 145 2.69 -18.98 -15.95
CA THR A 145 1.87 -18.21 -16.89
C THR A 145 0.42 -18.16 -16.42
N LEU A 146 -0.19 -16.98 -16.46
CA LEU A 146 -1.61 -16.78 -16.20
C LEU A 146 -2.45 -17.05 -17.46
N TYR A 147 -3.63 -17.63 -17.29
CA TYR A 147 -4.54 -17.94 -18.38
C TYR A 147 -5.95 -17.43 -18.08
N VAL A 148 -6.46 -16.63 -19.00
CA VAL A 148 -7.84 -16.15 -19.05
C VAL A 148 -8.59 -17.01 -20.06
N VAL A 149 -9.49 -17.86 -19.58
CA VAL A 149 -10.23 -18.81 -20.43
C VAL A 149 -11.60 -18.22 -20.76
N VAL A 150 -11.82 -17.82 -22.00
CA VAL A 150 -13.07 -17.17 -22.44
C VAL A 150 -13.48 -17.65 -23.82
N SER A 151 -14.78 -17.80 -24.06
CA SER A 151 -15.32 -18.19 -25.36
C SER A 151 -14.99 -17.19 -26.48
N ASP A 152 -14.92 -15.90 -26.15
CA ASP A 152 -14.54 -14.82 -27.07
C ASP A 152 -13.36 -14.03 -26.50
N PRO A 153 -12.11 -14.30 -26.96
CA PRO A 153 -10.93 -13.56 -26.54
C PRO A 153 -11.02 -12.04 -26.74
N SER A 154 -11.79 -11.57 -27.73
CA SER A 154 -11.93 -10.13 -28.02
C SER A 154 -12.80 -9.39 -27.00
N SER A 155 -13.55 -10.12 -26.18
CA SER A 155 -14.35 -9.56 -25.08
C SER A 155 -13.53 -9.19 -23.84
N THR A 156 -12.26 -9.60 -23.79
CA THR A 156 -11.37 -9.32 -22.66
C THR A 156 -10.56 -8.04 -22.91
N PRO A 157 -10.20 -7.29 -21.85
CA PRO A 157 -9.26 -6.19 -21.99
C PRO A 157 -7.95 -6.66 -22.61
N ASP A 158 -7.27 -5.77 -23.34
CA ASP A 158 -5.96 -6.07 -23.91
C ASP A 158 -4.99 -6.52 -22.82
N ARG A 159 -4.23 -7.60 -23.07
CA ARG A 159 -3.23 -8.14 -22.13
C ARG A 159 -2.34 -7.07 -21.51
N ARG A 160 -1.86 -6.14 -22.34
CA ARG A 160 -0.97 -5.05 -21.91
C ARG A 160 -1.62 -4.07 -20.95
N MET A 161 -2.94 -3.97 -20.95
CA MET A 161 -3.69 -3.17 -20.00
C MET A 161 -3.92 -3.92 -18.70
N MET A 162 -3.80 -5.25 -18.68
CA MET A 162 -3.97 -6.05 -17.44
C MET A 162 -2.66 -6.33 -16.74
N THR A 163 -1.58 -6.64 -17.47
CA THR A 163 -0.31 -7.13 -16.89
C THR A 163 0.93 -6.55 -17.61
N SER A 164 2.08 -6.75 -16.99
CA SER A 164 3.42 -6.51 -17.52
C SER A 164 4.29 -7.77 -17.35
N SER A 165 5.58 -7.64 -17.64
CA SER A 165 6.57 -8.70 -17.40
C SER A 165 7.13 -8.75 -15.97
N GLY A 166 6.73 -7.82 -15.09
CA GLY A 166 7.20 -7.78 -13.70
C GLY A 166 8.62 -7.21 -13.51
N TYR A 167 9.24 -6.65 -14.56
CA TYR A 167 10.50 -5.92 -14.41
C TYR A 167 10.32 -4.57 -13.70
N GLU A 168 11.41 -4.11 -13.08
CA GLU A 168 11.49 -2.79 -12.45
C GLU A 168 11.09 -1.67 -13.41
N VAL A 169 10.47 -0.64 -12.83
CA VAL A 169 9.96 0.52 -13.55
C VAL A 169 11.09 1.53 -13.68
N TRP A 170 11.75 1.48 -14.84
CA TRP A 170 12.69 2.49 -15.29
C TRP A 170 12.15 3.18 -16.54
N ASN A 171 12.51 4.46 -16.71
CA ASN A 171 11.98 5.36 -17.75
C ASN A 171 12.67 5.29 -19.13
N PRO A 172 13.95 4.90 -19.27
CA PRO A 172 14.57 4.80 -20.59
C PRO A 172 13.74 3.92 -21.55
N PRO A 173 13.60 4.28 -22.83
CA PRO A 173 12.72 3.57 -23.78
C PRO A 173 12.95 2.05 -23.85
N GLU A 174 14.22 1.63 -23.74
CA GLU A 174 14.62 0.23 -23.70
C GLU A 174 14.10 -0.51 -22.46
N GLU A 175 14.06 0.14 -21.29
CA GLU A 175 13.51 -0.43 -20.06
C GLU A 175 11.97 -0.44 -20.08
N VAL A 176 11.36 0.59 -20.68
CA VAL A 176 9.91 0.61 -20.94
C VAL A 176 9.51 -0.58 -21.83
N ALA A 177 10.28 -0.85 -22.89
CA ALA A 177 10.00 -1.94 -23.82
C ALA A 177 10.09 -3.33 -23.16
N LYS A 178 11.01 -3.54 -22.20
CA LYS A 178 11.12 -4.81 -21.46
C LYS A 178 9.86 -5.16 -20.66
N ARG A 179 9.05 -4.15 -20.29
CA ARG A 179 7.83 -4.29 -19.50
C ARG A 179 6.60 -4.72 -20.32
N GLU A 180 6.75 -4.89 -21.64
CA GLU A 180 5.65 -5.35 -22.48
C GLU A 180 5.38 -6.86 -22.25
N PRO A 181 4.14 -7.24 -21.90
CA PRO A 181 3.83 -8.64 -21.63
C PRO A 181 3.74 -9.46 -22.92
N THR A 182 4.13 -10.72 -22.78
CA THR A 182 4.05 -11.77 -23.80
C THR A 182 3.25 -12.96 -23.28
N ASP A 183 3.06 -13.97 -24.13
CA ASP A 183 2.40 -15.24 -23.78
C ASP A 183 3.06 -15.98 -22.60
N LYS A 184 4.28 -15.62 -22.20
CA LYS A 184 4.94 -16.16 -21.00
C LYS A 184 4.31 -15.67 -19.70
N HIS A 185 3.66 -14.51 -19.73
CA HIS A 185 3.12 -13.85 -18.55
C HIS A 185 1.61 -14.09 -18.47
N MET A 186 0.91 -13.85 -19.58
CA MET A 186 -0.54 -14.05 -19.64
C MET A 186 -1.00 -14.44 -21.06
N ARG A 187 -1.93 -15.39 -21.13
CA ARG A 187 -2.58 -15.84 -22.37
C ARG A 187 -4.09 -15.76 -22.23
N ILE A 188 -4.76 -15.26 -23.26
CA ILE A 188 -6.22 -15.28 -23.38
C ILE A 188 -6.54 -16.38 -24.39
N ILE A 189 -7.27 -17.41 -23.95
CA ILE A 189 -7.49 -18.63 -24.71
C ILE A 189 -8.96 -19.06 -24.65
N THR A 190 -9.38 -19.83 -25.63
CA THR A 190 -10.71 -20.45 -25.69
C THR A 190 -10.81 -21.67 -24.77
N PRO A 191 -12.02 -22.09 -24.35
CA PRO A 191 -12.20 -23.33 -23.60
C PRO A 191 -11.66 -24.57 -24.33
N LYS A 192 -11.67 -24.56 -25.66
CA LYS A 192 -11.09 -25.63 -26.49
C LYS A 192 -9.57 -25.69 -26.30
N GLU A 193 -8.87 -24.58 -26.49
CA GLU A 193 -7.42 -24.49 -26.27
C GLU A 193 -7.07 -24.84 -24.82
N ALA A 194 -7.86 -24.37 -23.85
CA ALA A 194 -7.68 -24.71 -22.45
C ALA A 194 -7.84 -26.22 -22.21
N SER A 195 -8.80 -26.88 -22.87
CA SER A 195 -8.98 -28.34 -22.75
C SER A 195 -7.80 -29.12 -23.35
N GLU A 196 -7.12 -28.58 -24.35
CA GLU A 196 -5.91 -29.18 -24.96
C GLU A 196 -4.67 -28.94 -24.09
N LEU A 197 -4.62 -27.81 -23.37
CA LEU A 197 -3.49 -27.45 -22.51
C LEU A 197 -3.56 -28.06 -21.10
N PHE A 198 -4.74 -28.11 -20.50
CA PHE A 198 -4.93 -28.42 -19.07
C PHE A 198 -5.30 -29.88 -18.81
N GLY A 199 -5.49 -30.69 -19.85
CA GLY A 199 -6.01 -32.03 -19.72
C GLY A 199 -5.69 -32.94 -20.90
N GLU A 200 -6.15 -34.18 -20.80
CA GLU A 200 -6.00 -35.20 -21.85
C GLU A 200 -7.39 -35.73 -22.24
N ASN A 201 -7.62 -35.91 -23.54
CA ASN A 201 -8.85 -36.49 -24.09
C ASN A 201 -10.15 -35.84 -23.59
N GLY A 202 -10.13 -34.51 -23.38
CA GLY A 202 -11.30 -33.75 -22.94
C GLY A 202 -11.63 -33.85 -21.45
N THR A 203 -10.71 -34.37 -20.64
CA THR A 203 -10.81 -34.42 -19.18
C THR A 203 -9.59 -33.77 -18.54
N GLY A 204 -9.77 -33.10 -17.41
CA GLY A 204 -8.66 -32.46 -16.69
C GLY A 204 -9.06 -32.03 -15.29
N THR A 205 -8.04 -31.65 -14.52
CA THR A 205 -8.18 -31.19 -13.13
C THR A 205 -7.30 -29.97 -12.90
N ALA A 206 -7.75 -29.07 -12.02
CA ALA A 206 -6.96 -27.95 -11.53
C ALA A 206 -7.00 -27.91 -10.00
N THR A 207 -5.85 -27.62 -9.40
CA THR A 207 -5.75 -27.37 -7.96
C THR A 207 -6.49 -26.07 -7.63
N HIS A 208 -7.46 -26.14 -6.74
CA HIS A 208 -8.37 -25.06 -6.43
C HIS A 208 -7.83 -24.16 -5.32
N LEU A 209 -7.46 -22.92 -5.67
CA LEU A 209 -7.09 -21.88 -4.73
C LEU A 209 -8.33 -21.08 -4.34
N GLN A 210 -8.96 -21.54 -3.28
CA GLN A 210 -10.19 -20.96 -2.75
C GLN A 210 -10.02 -19.57 -2.12
N GLY A 211 -11.11 -18.82 -2.13
CA GLY A 211 -11.25 -17.48 -1.59
C GLY A 211 -10.58 -16.40 -2.45
N VAL A 212 -10.60 -15.17 -1.93
CA VAL A 212 -10.04 -14.01 -2.62
C VAL A 212 -8.52 -13.98 -2.49
N THR A 213 -7.85 -13.84 -3.62
CA THR A 213 -6.41 -13.63 -3.72
C THR A 213 -6.12 -12.22 -4.22
N PHE A 214 -5.39 -11.43 -3.43
CA PHE A 214 -4.74 -10.23 -3.93
C PHE A 214 -3.44 -10.65 -4.61
N LEU A 215 -3.41 -10.66 -5.94
CA LEU A 215 -2.25 -11.10 -6.71
C LEU A 215 -1.51 -9.87 -7.22
N VAL A 216 -0.25 -9.74 -6.82
CA VAL A 216 0.58 -8.55 -7.05
C VAL A 216 1.73 -8.93 -7.98
N ASN A 217 1.76 -8.31 -9.16
CA ASN A 217 2.80 -8.53 -10.16
C ASN A 217 4.00 -7.57 -10.04
N ASP A 218 3.99 -6.70 -9.03
CA ASP A 218 5.01 -5.67 -8.85
C ASP A 218 6.37 -6.27 -8.41
N PRO A 219 7.49 -5.74 -8.94
CA PRO A 219 8.83 -5.99 -8.40
C PRO A 219 9.03 -5.27 -7.05
N PRO A 220 10.06 -5.65 -6.27
CA PRO A 220 10.29 -5.11 -4.92
C PRO A 220 10.63 -3.62 -4.89
N GLN A 221 10.89 -2.99 -6.04
CA GLN A 221 11.35 -1.61 -6.19
C GLN A 221 10.57 -0.63 -5.32
N PHE A 222 9.23 -0.70 -5.30
CA PHE A 222 8.39 0.22 -4.52
C PHE A 222 7.79 -0.42 -3.24
N ILE A 223 7.68 -1.75 -3.19
CA ILE A 223 6.92 -2.44 -2.14
C ILE A 223 7.53 -2.24 -0.75
N GLN A 224 8.86 -2.09 -0.64
CA GLN A 224 9.56 -1.89 0.63
C GLN A 224 9.35 -0.52 1.28
N HIS A 225 8.39 0.26 0.79
CA HIS A 225 8.16 1.61 1.23
C HIS A 225 6.71 1.80 1.65
N TYR A 226 6.50 2.26 2.89
CA TYR A 226 5.17 2.36 3.52
C TYR A 226 4.14 3.11 2.66
N TYR A 227 4.54 4.23 2.04
CA TYR A 227 3.66 4.96 1.13
C TYR A 227 3.21 4.11 -0.06
N HIS A 228 4.15 3.52 -0.80
CA HIS A 228 3.82 2.77 -2.01
C HIS A 228 3.07 1.47 -1.68
N PHE A 229 3.34 0.86 -0.53
CA PHE A 229 2.59 -0.31 -0.08
C PHE A 229 1.17 0.05 0.37
N SER A 230 1.01 0.96 1.34
CA SER A 230 -0.30 1.22 1.95
C SER A 230 -1.15 2.23 1.18
N ALA A 231 -0.56 3.29 0.63
CA ALA A 231 -1.28 4.37 -0.04
C ALA A 231 -1.38 4.22 -1.57
N GLU A 232 -0.69 3.25 -2.16
CA GLU A 232 -0.87 2.90 -3.58
C GLU A 232 -1.30 1.44 -3.77
N LEU A 233 -0.52 0.46 -3.32
CA LEU A 233 -0.81 -0.94 -3.63
C LEU A 233 -2.04 -1.47 -2.89
N LEU A 234 -2.03 -1.44 -1.55
CA LEU A 234 -3.17 -1.86 -0.72
C LEU A 234 -4.40 -0.98 -0.97
N PHE A 235 -4.16 0.33 -1.11
CA PHE A 235 -5.17 1.32 -1.46
C PHE A 235 -5.88 0.97 -2.78
N GLY A 236 -5.11 0.73 -3.84
CA GLY A 236 -5.60 0.36 -5.15
C GLY A 236 -6.29 -1.01 -5.14
N LEU A 237 -5.65 -2.04 -4.55
CA LEU A 237 -6.22 -3.40 -4.43
C LEU A 237 -7.59 -3.36 -3.76
N TRP A 238 -7.68 -2.69 -2.62
CA TRP A 238 -8.94 -2.59 -1.89
C TRP A 238 -9.96 -1.75 -2.65
N ARG A 239 -9.57 -0.64 -3.28
CA ARG A 239 -10.49 0.18 -4.09
C ARG A 239 -11.00 -0.56 -5.33
N THR A 240 -10.16 -1.35 -5.99
CA THR A 240 -10.57 -2.25 -7.06
C THR A 240 -11.60 -3.23 -6.51
N TYR A 241 -11.27 -3.93 -5.42
CA TYR A 241 -12.14 -4.97 -4.88
C TYR A 241 -13.48 -4.44 -4.37
N SER A 242 -13.46 -3.29 -3.69
CA SER A 242 -14.66 -2.60 -3.19
C SER A 242 -15.60 -2.15 -4.30
N SER A 243 -15.17 -2.12 -5.56
CA SER A 243 -16.06 -1.82 -6.69
C SER A 243 -17.19 -2.84 -6.85
N LEU A 244 -17.01 -4.05 -6.31
CA LEU A 244 -18.04 -5.09 -6.29
C LEU A 244 -19.12 -4.86 -5.22
N ASP A 245 -18.88 -3.98 -4.24
CA ASP A 245 -19.84 -3.63 -3.19
C ASP A 245 -20.03 -2.11 -3.11
N PRO A 246 -20.94 -1.54 -3.93
CA PRO A 246 -21.21 -0.11 -3.89
C PRO A 246 -21.99 0.33 -2.63
N LEU A 247 -22.37 -0.60 -1.74
CA LEU A 247 -23.22 -0.34 -0.57
C LEU A 247 -22.43 -0.33 0.75
N ILE A 248 -21.09 -0.22 0.70
CA ILE A 248 -20.27 -0.09 1.90
C ILE A 248 -20.74 1.12 2.70
N THR A 249 -21.07 0.88 3.96
CA THR A 249 -21.63 1.91 4.87
C THR A 249 -20.55 2.78 5.49
N PRO A 250 -20.88 3.98 6.02
CA PRO A 250 -19.94 4.80 6.80
C PRO A 250 -19.26 4.02 7.94
N SER A 251 -20.01 3.11 8.57
CA SER A 251 -19.53 2.25 9.67
C SER A 251 -18.56 1.14 9.26
N GLY A 252 -18.19 1.06 7.98
CA GLY A 252 -17.27 0.06 7.44
C GLY A 252 -17.87 -1.33 7.24
N LYS A 253 -19.21 -1.48 7.26
CA LYS A 253 -19.85 -2.76 6.91
C LYS A 253 -19.82 -2.98 5.40
N THR A 254 -19.37 -4.16 4.99
CA THR A 254 -19.31 -4.64 3.60
C THR A 254 -19.76 -6.10 3.52
N LYS A 255 -20.23 -6.52 2.35
CA LYS A 255 -20.53 -7.93 2.05
C LYS A 255 -19.31 -8.70 1.53
N LEU A 256 -18.24 -7.99 1.18
CA LEU A 256 -17.04 -8.62 0.62
C LEU A 256 -16.30 -9.41 1.71
N PRO A 257 -15.89 -10.67 1.45
CA PRO A 257 -14.96 -11.37 2.33
C PRO A 257 -13.62 -10.65 2.44
N ALA A 258 -12.88 -10.92 3.51
CA ALA A 258 -11.46 -10.54 3.56
C ALA A 258 -10.63 -11.36 2.56
N PRO A 259 -9.55 -10.81 1.98
CA PRO A 259 -8.62 -11.59 1.19
C PRO A 259 -8.05 -12.73 2.03
N ARG A 260 -8.12 -13.95 1.49
CA ARG A 260 -7.51 -15.12 2.13
C ARG A 260 -5.99 -15.08 2.00
N ARG A 261 -5.49 -14.44 0.94
CA ARG A 261 -4.06 -14.27 0.72
C ARG A 261 -3.71 -13.04 -0.11
N MET A 262 -2.51 -12.51 0.13
CA MET A 262 -1.79 -11.60 -0.73
C MET A 262 -0.57 -12.33 -1.28
N MET A 263 -0.45 -12.43 -2.60
CA MET A 263 0.57 -13.21 -3.29
C MET A 263 1.38 -12.29 -4.20
N PHE A 264 2.70 -12.26 -4.00
CA PHE A 264 3.62 -11.49 -4.84
C PHE A 264 4.35 -12.42 -5.81
N THR A 265 4.28 -12.15 -7.12
CA THR A 265 4.91 -13.02 -8.13
C THR A 265 6.39 -12.67 -8.37
N HIS A 266 6.78 -11.43 -8.11
CA HIS A 266 8.13 -10.91 -8.39
C HIS A 266 8.83 -10.29 -7.17
N THR A 267 8.20 -10.33 -6.00
CA THR A 267 8.79 -9.80 -4.76
C THR A 267 9.13 -10.94 -3.80
N PRO A 268 10.41 -11.10 -3.41
CA PRO A 268 10.80 -12.11 -2.45
C PRO A 268 10.39 -11.72 -1.03
N SER A 269 10.27 -12.72 -0.16
CA SER A 269 9.87 -12.54 1.25
C SER A 269 10.76 -11.58 2.06
N SER A 270 11.99 -11.37 1.60
CA SER A 270 12.98 -10.46 2.19
C SER A 270 12.79 -8.98 1.80
N LYS A 271 12.00 -8.68 0.76
CA LYS A 271 11.89 -7.34 0.15
C LYS A 271 10.48 -6.78 0.08
N TRP A 272 9.66 -7.01 1.11
CA TRP A 272 8.34 -6.37 1.20
C TRP A 272 8.11 -5.58 2.48
N ARG A 273 8.94 -5.79 3.50
CA ARG A 273 8.83 -5.05 4.77
C ARG A 273 9.58 -3.74 4.63
N ASP A 274 8.92 -2.65 5.02
CA ASP A 274 9.55 -1.35 5.10
C ASP A 274 10.41 -1.20 6.36
N TYR A 275 11.31 -0.22 6.35
CA TYR A 275 12.21 0.05 7.47
C TYR A 275 11.45 0.38 8.77
N ALA A 276 10.28 1.03 8.66
CA ALA A 276 9.43 1.39 9.81
C ALA A 276 8.52 0.25 10.25
N LYS A 277 8.55 -0.91 9.56
CA LYS A 277 7.78 -2.11 9.87
C LYS A 277 6.27 -1.84 9.92
N LEU A 278 5.79 -0.95 9.06
CA LEU A 278 4.39 -0.57 8.92
C LEU A 278 3.64 -1.43 7.91
N ASN A 279 4.28 -1.93 6.86
CA ASN A 279 3.64 -2.75 5.81
C ASN A 279 2.96 -3.98 6.41
N GLN A 280 3.73 -4.78 7.16
CA GLN A 280 3.22 -5.97 7.83
C GLN A 280 2.24 -5.64 8.95
N TYR A 281 2.47 -4.51 9.65
CA TYR A 281 1.61 -4.11 10.74
C TYR A 281 0.21 -3.76 10.22
N VAL A 282 0.15 -2.93 9.18
CA VAL A 282 -1.09 -2.50 8.53
C VAL A 282 -1.80 -3.66 7.84
N LEU A 283 -1.07 -4.52 7.12
CA LEU A 283 -1.70 -5.67 6.45
C LEU A 283 -2.40 -6.59 7.45
N HIS A 284 -1.72 -6.95 8.54
CA HIS A 284 -2.29 -7.85 9.56
C HIS A 284 -3.36 -7.18 10.42
N ALA A 285 -3.31 -5.86 10.61
CA ALA A 285 -4.37 -5.10 11.26
C ALA A 285 -5.62 -5.00 10.38
N ALA A 286 -5.45 -4.75 9.07
CA ALA A 286 -6.55 -4.65 8.12
C ALA A 286 -7.22 -6.01 7.83
N PHE A 287 -6.41 -7.06 7.66
CA PHE A 287 -6.86 -8.41 7.31
C PHE A 287 -6.13 -9.48 8.15
N PRO A 288 -6.58 -9.74 9.39
CA PRO A 288 -5.86 -10.62 10.33
C PRO A 288 -5.62 -12.06 9.84
N SER A 289 -6.52 -12.59 9.00
CA SER A 289 -6.43 -13.95 8.45
C SER A 289 -5.77 -14.02 7.07
N CYS A 290 -5.29 -12.91 6.53
CA CYS A 290 -4.66 -12.87 5.21
C CYS A 290 -3.26 -13.51 5.28
N ALA A 291 -3.08 -14.63 4.57
CA ALA A 291 -1.77 -15.22 4.37
C ALA A 291 -0.93 -14.41 3.37
N VAL A 292 0.39 -14.42 3.52
CA VAL A 292 1.29 -13.77 2.56
C VAL A 292 2.12 -14.82 1.85
N ALA A 293 2.16 -14.77 0.53
CA ALA A 293 2.96 -15.64 -0.33
C ALA A 293 3.84 -14.78 -1.25
N PHE A 294 5.04 -15.24 -1.55
CA PHE A 294 6.07 -14.47 -2.25
C PHE A 294 6.53 -15.14 -3.54
N GLN A 295 7.51 -14.53 -4.19
CA GLN A 295 8.09 -15.02 -5.45
C GLN A 295 8.51 -16.49 -5.34
N GLU A 296 9.04 -16.91 -4.19
CA GLU A 296 9.42 -18.30 -3.94
C GLU A 296 8.19 -19.23 -3.97
N ASP A 297 7.10 -18.85 -3.31
CA ASP A 297 5.83 -19.60 -3.32
C ASP A 297 5.19 -19.69 -4.72
N TRP A 298 5.40 -18.66 -5.54
CA TRP A 298 4.97 -18.63 -6.94
C TRP A 298 5.83 -19.57 -7.81
N ALA A 299 7.15 -19.55 -7.60
CA ALA A 299 8.08 -20.45 -8.28
C ALA A 299 7.78 -21.92 -7.94
N ASP A 300 7.61 -22.25 -6.66
CA ASP A 300 7.29 -23.61 -6.21
C ASP A 300 6.00 -24.12 -6.87
N ARG A 301 4.95 -23.29 -6.95
CA ARG A 301 3.71 -23.63 -7.66
C ARG A 301 3.94 -23.85 -9.16
N SER A 302 4.78 -23.01 -9.77
CA SER A 302 5.11 -23.10 -11.18
C SER A 302 5.84 -24.42 -11.50
N GLU A 303 6.71 -24.87 -10.60
CA GLU A 303 7.51 -26.09 -10.74
C GLU A 303 6.70 -27.39 -10.58
N THR A 304 5.52 -27.33 -9.94
CA THR A 304 4.64 -28.52 -9.83
C THR A 304 4.18 -29.08 -11.19
N GLY A 305 4.19 -28.25 -12.23
CA GLY A 305 3.62 -28.57 -13.54
C GLY A 305 2.11 -28.82 -13.51
N LYS A 306 1.42 -28.43 -12.42
CA LYS A 306 -0.02 -28.58 -12.25
C LYS A 306 -0.75 -27.30 -12.61
N VAL A 307 -1.95 -27.47 -13.15
CA VAL A 307 -2.87 -26.36 -13.37
C VAL A 307 -3.45 -25.95 -12.03
N HIS A 308 -3.39 -24.67 -11.75
CA HIS A 308 -4.02 -24.05 -10.59
C HIS A 308 -5.16 -23.16 -11.07
N ILE A 309 -6.26 -23.12 -10.33
CA ILE A 309 -7.37 -22.22 -10.58
C ILE A 309 -7.61 -21.40 -9.32
N PHE A 310 -7.52 -20.08 -9.45
CA PHE A 310 -7.86 -19.14 -8.39
C PHE A 310 -9.35 -18.84 -8.46
N GLU A 311 -10.04 -18.99 -7.34
CA GLU A 311 -11.49 -18.75 -7.24
C GLU A 311 -11.82 -17.30 -7.62
N ARG A 312 -11.22 -16.34 -6.91
CA ARG A 312 -11.28 -14.90 -7.24
C ARG A 312 -9.93 -14.24 -7.06
N VAL A 313 -9.50 -13.47 -8.05
CA VAL A 313 -8.26 -12.70 -8.05
C VAL A 313 -8.57 -11.22 -8.19
N VAL A 314 -8.00 -10.42 -7.30
CA VAL A 314 -7.83 -8.97 -7.50
C VAL A 314 -6.38 -8.76 -7.89
N PHE A 315 -6.17 -8.50 -9.18
CA PHE A 315 -4.86 -8.42 -9.79
C PHE A 315 -4.36 -6.98 -9.83
N ALA A 316 -3.13 -6.76 -9.38
CA ALA A 316 -2.45 -5.47 -9.41
C ALA A 316 -1.13 -5.57 -10.17
N ASP A 317 -0.92 -4.65 -11.11
CA ASP A 317 0.32 -4.47 -11.86
C ASP A 317 0.57 -2.97 -12.12
N ARG A 318 1.55 -2.42 -11.40
CA ARG A 318 1.94 -1.01 -11.50
C ARG A 318 2.37 -0.66 -12.92
N ALA A 319 3.21 -1.46 -13.56
CA ALA A 319 3.73 -1.13 -14.88
C ALA A 319 2.62 -1.10 -15.95
N ALA A 320 1.60 -1.95 -15.82
CA ALA A 320 0.41 -1.88 -16.66
C ALA A 320 -0.48 -0.66 -16.36
N SER A 321 -0.60 -0.24 -15.09
CA SER A 321 -1.35 0.98 -14.75
C SER A 321 -0.77 2.23 -15.39
N MET A 322 0.54 2.24 -15.65
CA MET A 322 1.22 3.37 -16.30
C MET A 322 0.76 3.64 -17.73
N ARG A 323 0.01 2.72 -18.34
CA ARG A 323 -0.55 2.86 -19.69
C ARG A 323 -1.91 3.58 -19.68
N GLY A 324 -2.52 3.79 -18.52
CA GLY A 324 -3.82 4.43 -18.40
C GLY A 324 -3.76 5.95 -18.34
N GLU A 325 -4.88 6.59 -18.68
CA GLU A 325 -4.99 8.05 -18.75
C GLU A 325 -4.91 8.72 -17.37
N ASN A 326 -5.40 8.07 -16.31
CA ASN A 326 -5.39 8.64 -14.96
C ASN A 326 -3.98 8.65 -14.36
N PHE A 327 -3.20 7.61 -14.64
CA PHE A 327 -1.78 7.55 -14.30
C PHE A 327 -1.04 8.65 -15.03
N LEU A 328 -1.25 8.82 -16.34
CA LEU A 328 -0.59 9.88 -17.10
C LEU A 328 -0.92 11.28 -16.56
N ALA A 329 -2.12 11.47 -16.00
CA ALA A 329 -2.53 12.73 -15.39
C ALA A 329 -1.99 12.95 -13.96
N SER A 330 -1.75 11.89 -13.18
CA SER A 330 -1.47 11.99 -11.73
C SER A 330 -0.12 11.42 -11.27
N GLY A 331 0.50 10.58 -12.09
CA GLY A 331 1.65 9.74 -11.72
C GLY A 331 1.33 8.65 -10.69
N ARG A 332 0.05 8.35 -10.41
CA ARG A 332 -0.36 7.38 -9.37
C ARG A 332 -0.99 6.14 -9.98
N SER A 333 -0.42 4.98 -9.65
CA SER A 333 -0.94 3.67 -10.11
C SER A 333 -2.38 3.43 -9.66
N ALA A 334 -2.66 3.73 -8.39
CA ALA A 334 -3.99 3.60 -7.81
C ALA A 334 -5.00 4.64 -8.33
N SER A 335 -4.61 5.57 -9.21
CA SER A 335 -5.57 6.51 -9.79
C SER A 335 -6.50 5.88 -10.81
N GLU A 336 -6.03 4.83 -11.49
CA GLU A 336 -6.77 4.15 -12.54
C GLU A 336 -8.07 3.53 -12.04
N VAL A 337 -8.11 3.04 -10.81
CA VAL A 337 -9.27 2.29 -10.29
C VAL A 337 -10.47 3.16 -9.95
N PHE A 338 -10.32 4.49 -9.93
CA PHE A 338 -11.42 5.39 -9.57
C PHE A 338 -12.44 5.57 -10.69
N VAL A 339 -12.17 5.04 -11.89
CA VAL A 339 -13.17 4.91 -12.96
C VAL A 339 -14.21 3.81 -12.68
N LEU A 340 -13.89 2.87 -11.77
CA LEU A 340 -14.78 1.78 -11.39
C LEU A 340 -15.89 2.31 -10.45
N PRO A 341 -17.08 1.67 -10.42
CA PRO A 341 -18.09 2.00 -9.41
C PRO A 341 -17.54 1.79 -7.99
N GLY A 342 -18.16 2.40 -6.99
CA GLY A 342 -17.77 2.22 -5.59
C GLY A 342 -18.55 3.14 -4.65
N SER A 343 -18.55 2.77 -3.36
CA SER A 343 -19.09 3.61 -2.29
C SER A 343 -18.15 4.78 -1.97
N ALA A 344 -18.69 5.92 -1.52
CA ALA A 344 -17.89 6.99 -0.92
C ALA A 344 -17.16 6.53 0.36
N HIS A 345 -17.65 5.48 1.01
CA HIS A 345 -17.09 4.90 2.24
C HIS A 345 -16.21 3.68 1.98
N TRP A 346 -15.72 3.50 0.74
CA TRP A 346 -14.98 2.33 0.32
C TRP A 346 -13.79 2.01 1.25
N TRP A 347 -13.08 3.01 1.80
CA TRP A 347 -11.94 2.80 2.71
C TRP A 347 -12.32 2.53 4.17
N SER A 348 -13.57 2.83 4.58
CA SER A 348 -14.02 2.70 5.96
C SER A 348 -13.81 1.32 6.58
N PRO A 349 -14.01 0.18 5.88
CA PRO A 349 -13.75 -1.15 6.45
C PRO A 349 -12.27 -1.35 6.84
N VAL A 350 -11.34 -0.96 5.97
CA VAL A 350 -9.90 -1.07 6.22
C VAL A 350 -9.48 -0.15 7.37
N ARG A 351 -9.91 1.11 7.33
CA ARG A 351 -9.65 2.08 8.40
C ARG A 351 -10.16 1.57 9.75
N LYS A 352 -11.40 1.08 9.79
CA LYS A 352 -12.02 0.55 11.01
C LYS A 352 -11.22 -0.61 11.58
N ASN A 353 -10.89 -1.61 10.77
CA ASN A 353 -10.14 -2.78 11.24
C ASN A 353 -8.78 -2.37 11.85
N VAL A 354 -8.07 -1.45 11.19
CA VAL A 354 -6.77 -0.96 11.67
C VAL A 354 -6.90 -0.20 13.00
N LEU A 355 -7.92 0.66 13.14
CA LEU A 355 -8.14 1.39 14.39
C LEU A 355 -8.66 0.48 15.52
N SER A 356 -9.52 -0.49 15.22
CA SER A 356 -9.97 -1.48 16.21
C SER A 356 -8.83 -2.38 16.67
N PHE A 357 -7.89 -2.73 15.78
CA PHE A 357 -6.73 -3.56 16.12
C PHE A 357 -5.83 -2.93 17.19
N ILE A 358 -5.77 -1.59 17.25
CA ILE A 358 -4.98 -0.83 18.23
C ILE A 358 -5.81 -0.38 19.45
N ASP A 359 -6.99 -0.99 19.64
CA ASP A 359 -7.94 -0.67 20.71
C ASP A 359 -8.32 0.83 20.74
N ALA A 360 -8.44 1.47 19.58
CA ALA A 360 -8.96 2.83 19.50
C ALA A 360 -10.43 2.88 19.98
N PRO A 361 -10.82 3.85 20.83
CA PRO A 361 -12.20 4.02 21.25
C PRO A 361 -13.16 4.19 20.07
N GLU A 362 -14.37 3.64 20.18
CA GLU A 362 -15.38 3.69 19.10
C GLU A 362 -15.70 5.14 18.67
N GLU A 363 -15.66 6.09 19.61
CA GLU A 363 -15.83 7.52 19.33
C GLU A 363 -14.70 8.11 18.47
N GLU A 364 -13.46 7.65 18.63
CA GLU A 364 -12.32 8.04 17.76
C GLU A 364 -12.42 7.39 16.37
N ILE A 365 -13.04 6.20 16.29
CA ILE A 365 -13.27 5.50 15.02
C ILE A 365 -14.41 6.16 14.25
N THR A 366 -15.53 6.43 14.91
CA THR A 366 -16.76 6.94 14.26
C THR A 366 -16.81 8.46 14.16
N GLY A 367 -16.01 9.18 14.96
CA GLY A 367 -16.04 10.63 15.07
C GLY A 367 -17.22 11.17 15.87
N VAL A 368 -18.00 10.31 16.52
CA VAL A 368 -19.22 10.65 17.26
C VAL A 368 -19.12 10.04 18.67
N GLY A 369 -19.32 10.87 19.69
CA GLY A 369 -19.36 10.45 21.09
C GLY A 369 -20.61 9.62 21.41
N ALA A 370 -20.62 8.98 22.59
CA ALA A 370 -21.76 8.18 23.05
C ALA A 370 -23.06 8.99 23.22
N ASP A 371 -22.95 10.31 23.36
CA ASP A 371 -24.03 11.29 23.44
C ASP A 371 -24.54 11.74 22.05
N GLY A 372 -23.96 11.22 20.96
CA GLY A 372 -24.28 11.60 19.59
C GLY A 372 -23.60 12.91 19.15
N VAL A 373 -22.74 13.49 19.99
CA VAL A 373 -22.05 14.75 19.68
C VAL A 373 -20.76 14.45 18.92
N LEU A 374 -20.49 15.22 17.86
CA LEU A 374 -19.25 15.11 17.10
C LEU A 374 -18.04 15.35 17.99
N THR A 375 -17.01 14.51 17.83
CA THR A 375 -15.76 14.68 18.55
C THR A 375 -15.12 16.04 18.26
N LYS A 376 -14.49 16.61 19.28
CA LYS A 376 -13.78 17.87 19.18
C LYS A 376 -12.71 17.79 18.08
N PRO A 377 -12.61 18.80 17.18
CA PRO A 377 -11.60 18.78 16.14
C PRO A 377 -10.17 18.75 16.67
N VAL A 378 -9.33 17.95 16.02
CA VAL A 378 -7.92 17.76 16.38
C VAL A 378 -7.03 18.26 15.25
N ILE A 379 -6.07 19.11 15.60
CA ILE A 379 -5.03 19.63 14.70
C ILE A 379 -3.73 18.88 15.01
N THR A 380 -3.13 18.25 14.00
CA THR A 380 -1.86 17.54 14.14
C THR A 380 -0.84 18.06 13.14
N TYR A 381 0.23 18.67 13.65
CA TYR A 381 1.41 19.05 12.89
C TYR A 381 2.52 18.00 13.07
N VAL A 382 2.82 17.29 11.98
CA VAL A 382 3.95 16.36 11.88
C VAL A 382 5.23 17.15 11.59
N SER A 383 5.96 17.47 12.65
CA SER A 383 7.25 18.15 12.57
C SER A 383 8.33 17.21 12.05
N ARG A 384 9.12 17.72 11.10
CA ARG A 384 10.35 17.07 10.61
C ARG A 384 11.63 17.70 11.16
N GLN A 385 11.53 18.64 12.11
CA GLN A 385 12.72 19.29 12.64
C GLN A 385 13.68 18.26 13.24
N GLY A 386 14.96 18.35 12.87
CA GLY A 386 16.00 17.41 13.31
C GLY A 386 16.13 16.13 12.47
N TRP A 387 15.42 16.01 11.35
CA TRP A 387 15.56 14.89 10.41
C TRP A 387 16.76 15.04 9.45
N GLY A 388 17.20 16.28 9.21
CA GLY A 388 18.34 16.60 8.34
C GLY A 388 17.99 16.91 6.88
N ARG A 389 16.76 16.62 6.45
CA ARG A 389 16.20 16.97 5.11
C ARG A 389 14.71 17.22 5.19
N ARG A 390 14.14 17.91 4.21
CA ARG A 390 12.70 18.27 4.16
C ARG A 390 12.24 18.90 5.48
N MET A 391 12.93 19.96 5.87
CA MET A 391 12.69 20.70 7.10
C MET A 391 12.24 22.12 6.80
N LEU A 392 11.45 22.67 7.71
CA LEU A 392 11.14 24.09 7.68
C LEU A 392 12.36 24.89 8.16
N ARG A 393 12.45 26.13 7.70
CA ARG A 393 13.33 27.12 8.31
C ARG A 393 13.02 27.21 9.80
N GLU A 394 14.04 27.25 10.65
CA GLU A 394 13.83 27.20 12.10
C GLU A 394 12.91 28.34 12.60
N LYS A 395 13.12 29.57 12.10
CA LYS A 395 12.26 30.71 12.43
C LYS A 395 10.80 30.51 12.01
N ASP A 396 10.57 29.87 10.87
CA ASP A 396 9.24 29.67 10.28
C ASP A 396 8.53 28.50 10.99
N HIS A 397 9.28 27.45 11.36
CA HIS A 397 8.83 26.39 12.26
C HIS A 397 8.34 26.97 13.59
N LEU A 398 9.15 27.80 14.26
CA LEU A 398 8.78 28.44 15.52
C LEU A 398 7.56 29.36 15.36
N GLY A 399 7.47 30.08 14.24
CA GLY A 399 6.30 30.89 13.88
C GLY A 399 5.02 30.06 13.74
N LEU A 400 5.09 28.93 13.02
CA LEU A 400 3.97 27.99 12.88
C LEU A 400 3.55 27.40 14.23
N VAL A 401 4.51 26.92 15.03
CA VAL A 401 4.26 26.40 16.38
C VAL A 401 3.51 27.43 17.22
N LYS A 402 3.99 28.69 17.23
CA LYS A 402 3.35 29.78 17.96
C LYS A 402 1.91 30.02 17.49
N ALA A 403 1.69 30.16 16.18
CA ALA A 403 0.37 30.43 15.61
C ALA A 403 -0.64 29.29 15.91
N LEU A 404 -0.21 28.03 15.87
CA LEU A 404 -1.06 26.90 16.24
C LEU A 404 -1.40 26.89 17.74
N ARG A 405 -0.46 27.22 18.62
CA ARG A 405 -0.71 27.35 20.06
C ARG A 405 -1.65 28.52 20.40
N GLU A 406 -1.62 29.59 19.61
CA GLU A 406 -2.58 30.69 19.73
C GLU A 406 -4.01 30.23 19.35
N LEU A 407 -4.17 29.35 18.36
CA LEU A 407 -5.49 28.75 18.06
C LEU A 407 -6.01 27.89 19.22
N GLU A 408 -5.14 27.07 19.82
CA GLU A 408 -5.45 26.29 21.02
C GLU A 408 -5.91 27.19 22.17
N ALA A 409 -5.17 28.26 22.47
CA ALA A 409 -5.53 29.18 23.55
C ALA A 409 -6.83 29.95 23.28
N LYS A 410 -7.08 30.35 22.03
CA LYS A 410 -8.21 31.22 21.66
C LYS A 410 -9.52 30.47 21.45
N TYR A 411 -9.47 29.32 20.79
CA TYR A 411 -10.66 28.55 20.40
C TYR A 411 -10.79 27.23 21.17
N GLY A 412 -9.80 26.90 22.00
CA GLY A 412 -9.78 25.66 22.75
C GLY A 412 -9.52 24.44 21.89
N TYR A 413 -9.07 24.53 20.64
CA TYR A 413 -8.78 23.36 19.81
C TYR A 413 -7.71 22.46 20.43
N GLU A 414 -7.74 21.17 20.13
CA GLU A 414 -6.62 20.30 20.47
C GLU A 414 -5.52 20.42 19.42
N VAL A 415 -4.29 20.72 19.85
CA VAL A 415 -3.13 20.91 18.96
C VAL A 415 -1.98 19.98 19.36
N ASN A 416 -1.64 19.07 18.46
CA ASN A 416 -0.56 18.12 18.60
C ASN A 416 0.60 18.49 17.66
N ILE A 417 1.78 18.73 18.22
CA ILE A 417 3.01 19.01 17.46
C ILE A 417 3.96 17.86 17.74
N VAL A 418 4.09 16.97 16.78
CA VAL A 418 4.67 15.63 16.99
C VAL A 418 5.73 15.30 15.97
N LYS A 419 6.63 14.38 16.33
CA LYS A 419 7.52 13.68 15.41
C LYS A 419 7.08 12.22 15.38
N LEU A 420 6.37 11.81 14.33
CA LEU A 420 5.75 10.48 14.28
C LEU A 420 6.81 9.36 14.39
N ASP A 421 8.03 9.57 13.89
CA ASP A 421 9.15 8.62 14.00
C ASP A 421 9.63 8.38 15.45
N LYS A 422 9.17 9.19 16.41
CA LYS A 422 9.43 9.04 17.84
C LYS A 422 8.28 8.42 18.63
N MET A 423 7.17 8.12 17.96
CA MET A 423 5.98 7.50 18.56
C MET A 423 5.91 6.03 18.19
N SER A 424 5.28 5.21 19.03
CA SER A 424 4.93 3.85 18.64
C SER A 424 3.91 3.83 17.50
N ARG A 425 3.81 2.71 16.77
CA ARG A 425 2.88 2.56 15.63
C ARG A 425 1.43 2.79 16.06
N ASP A 426 1.03 2.23 17.19
CA ASP A 426 -0.29 2.39 17.80
C ASP A 426 -0.59 3.87 18.08
N GLU A 427 0.34 4.58 18.73
CA GLU A 427 0.17 6.02 19.02
C GLU A 427 0.08 6.85 17.74
N GLN A 428 0.91 6.55 16.73
CA GLN A 428 0.87 7.25 15.44
C GLN A 428 -0.49 7.09 14.76
N ILE A 429 -0.96 5.85 14.64
CA ILE A 429 -2.21 5.52 13.96
C ILE A 429 -3.40 6.09 14.74
N ARG A 430 -3.41 5.98 16.07
CA ARG A 430 -4.49 6.53 16.90
C ARG A 430 -4.58 8.05 16.82
N LEU A 431 -3.45 8.74 16.94
CA LEU A 431 -3.41 10.20 16.83
C LEU A 431 -3.94 10.68 15.47
N VAL A 432 -3.46 10.08 14.38
CA VAL A 432 -3.92 10.46 13.03
C VAL A 432 -5.35 10.01 12.78
N GLY A 433 -5.75 8.87 13.38
CA GLY A 433 -7.11 8.32 13.38
C GLY A 433 -8.19 9.34 13.72
N ARG A 434 -7.95 10.10 14.79
CA ARG A 434 -8.84 11.15 15.31
C ARG A 434 -8.49 12.56 14.82
N THR A 435 -7.48 12.70 13.96
CA THR A 435 -7.06 14.01 13.44
C THR A 435 -8.06 14.56 12.41
N THR A 436 -8.47 15.81 12.57
CA THR A 436 -9.29 16.54 11.60
C THR A 436 -8.43 17.32 10.61
N ILE A 437 -7.39 18.00 11.09
CA ILE A 437 -6.44 18.73 10.24
C ILE A 437 -5.04 18.14 10.43
N LEU A 438 -4.53 17.43 9.43
CA LEU A 438 -3.17 16.91 9.42
C LEU A 438 -2.27 17.82 8.58
N MET A 439 -1.10 18.16 9.07
CA MET A 439 -0.18 19.01 8.32
C MET A 439 1.28 18.63 8.50
N GLY A 440 2.10 18.94 7.50
CA GLY A 440 3.54 18.67 7.55
C GLY A 440 4.25 19.09 6.28
N VAL A 441 5.58 19.05 6.32
CA VAL A 441 6.39 19.17 5.11
C VAL A 441 6.16 17.95 4.22
N HIS A 442 6.15 18.16 2.91
CA HIS A 442 5.96 17.10 1.92
C HIS A 442 6.81 15.84 2.17
N GLY A 443 6.27 14.71 1.73
CA GLY A 443 6.89 13.38 1.83
C GLY A 443 6.26 12.46 2.88
N ASN A 444 6.92 11.31 3.08
CA ASN A 444 6.39 10.10 3.74
C ASN A 444 5.83 10.24 5.16
N GLY A 445 5.98 11.40 5.80
CA GLY A 445 5.40 11.66 7.12
C GLY A 445 3.89 11.80 7.07
N LEU A 446 3.32 12.06 5.89
CA LEU A 446 1.89 12.25 5.69
C LEU A 446 1.16 10.99 5.20
N THR A 447 1.85 9.87 4.97
CA THR A 447 1.21 8.61 4.58
C THR A 447 0.12 8.17 5.56
N SER A 448 0.26 8.51 6.84
CA SER A 448 -0.73 8.20 7.87
C SER A 448 -2.09 8.88 7.65
N LEU A 449 -2.23 9.82 6.71
CA LEU A 449 -3.52 10.41 6.33
C LEU A 449 -4.59 9.37 5.99
N LEU A 450 -4.18 8.16 5.58
CA LEU A 450 -5.06 7.01 5.34
C LEU A 450 -5.97 6.69 6.54
N TRP A 451 -5.58 7.07 7.75
CA TRP A 451 -6.31 6.76 8.97
C TRP A 451 -7.23 7.88 9.42
N MET A 452 -7.16 9.07 8.82
CA MET A 452 -8.09 10.15 9.14
C MET A 452 -9.53 9.76 8.81
N LEU A 453 -10.50 10.23 9.60
CA LEU A 453 -11.91 10.10 9.27
C LEU A 453 -12.27 11.13 8.18
N PRO A 454 -12.76 10.74 7.00
CA PRO A 454 -13.24 11.71 6.02
C PRO A 454 -14.48 12.47 6.51
N SER A 455 -14.46 13.78 6.36
CA SER A 455 -15.57 14.69 6.68
C SER A 455 -15.42 15.99 5.87
N ALA A 456 -16.45 16.83 5.87
CA ALA A 456 -16.38 18.14 5.23
C ALA A 456 -15.26 19.04 5.78
N ARG A 457 -14.79 18.79 7.01
CA ARG A 457 -13.72 19.54 7.68
C ARG A 457 -12.35 18.87 7.55
N SER A 458 -12.31 17.57 7.26
CA SER A 458 -11.07 16.78 7.23
C SER A 458 -10.14 17.30 6.12
N THR A 459 -8.96 17.77 6.54
CA THR A 459 -8.04 18.49 5.65
C THR A 459 -6.60 18.04 5.86
N VAL A 460 -5.88 17.81 4.77
CA VAL A 460 -4.41 17.63 4.78
C VAL A 460 -3.75 18.89 4.23
N ILE A 461 -2.78 19.44 4.96
CA ILE A 461 -2.02 20.62 4.58
C ILE A 461 -0.54 20.26 4.38
N GLU A 462 -0.07 20.37 3.15
CA GLU A 462 1.32 20.10 2.78
C GLU A 462 2.14 21.37 2.62
N PHE A 463 3.34 21.39 3.20
CA PHE A 463 4.29 22.49 3.04
C PHE A 463 5.35 22.12 2.00
N PHE A 464 5.46 22.94 0.97
CA PHE A 464 6.39 22.74 -0.14
C PHE A 464 7.41 23.87 -0.20
N TYR A 465 8.61 23.56 -0.73
CA TYR A 465 9.52 24.60 -1.17
C TYR A 465 8.87 25.38 -2.33
N PRO A 466 8.93 26.73 -2.35
CA PRO A 466 8.29 27.53 -3.39
C PRO A 466 8.60 27.06 -4.81
N GLY A 467 7.55 26.96 -5.63
CA GLY A 467 7.63 26.43 -6.99
C GLY A 467 7.60 24.91 -7.08
N GLY A 468 7.64 24.19 -5.97
CA GLY A 468 7.63 22.72 -5.94
C GLY A 468 6.28 22.12 -5.60
N PHE A 469 5.95 20.99 -6.22
CA PHE A 469 4.70 20.28 -5.97
C PHE A 469 4.82 18.82 -6.43
N ALA A 470 4.15 17.92 -5.70
CA ALA A 470 4.01 16.52 -6.07
C ALA A 470 2.59 16.03 -5.73
N PHE A 471 2.07 15.10 -6.52
CA PHE A 471 0.71 14.58 -6.34
C PHE A 471 0.55 13.59 -5.18
N ASP A 472 1.63 13.19 -4.49
CA ASP A 472 1.63 12.04 -3.58
C ASP A 472 0.49 12.06 -2.57
N TYR A 473 0.37 13.11 -1.75
CA TYR A 473 -0.69 13.20 -0.73
C TYR A 473 -1.85 14.08 -1.17
N GLU A 474 -1.69 14.97 -2.16
CA GLU A 474 -2.82 15.65 -2.82
C GLU A 474 -3.82 14.63 -3.35
N TYR A 475 -3.33 13.70 -4.19
CA TYR A 475 -4.18 12.71 -4.84
C TYR A 475 -4.83 11.79 -3.80
N THR A 476 -4.04 11.21 -2.89
CA THR A 476 -4.55 10.27 -1.88
C THR A 476 -5.57 10.93 -0.95
N THR A 477 -5.35 12.18 -0.55
CA THR A 477 -6.29 12.95 0.29
C THR A 477 -7.63 13.12 -0.42
N ARG A 478 -7.61 13.58 -1.67
CA ARG A 478 -8.83 13.80 -2.46
C ARG A 478 -9.55 12.50 -2.80
N ALA A 479 -8.81 11.43 -3.08
CA ALA A 479 -9.35 10.10 -3.33
C ALA A 479 -10.09 9.50 -2.11
N LEU A 480 -9.74 9.93 -0.90
CA LEU A 480 -10.45 9.58 0.34
C LEU A 480 -11.64 10.52 0.66
N GLY A 481 -11.94 11.49 -0.20
CA GLY A 481 -13.01 12.47 0.03
C GLY A 481 -12.64 13.57 1.03
N MET A 482 -11.35 13.77 1.30
CA MET A 482 -10.84 14.86 2.14
C MET A 482 -10.36 16.04 1.29
N THR A 483 -10.18 17.20 1.92
CA THR A 483 -9.64 18.39 1.25
C THR A 483 -8.11 18.45 1.40
N HIS A 484 -7.40 18.77 0.33
CA HIS A 484 -5.95 19.01 0.38
C HIS A 484 -5.63 20.49 0.16
N TYR A 485 -4.66 21.03 0.88
CA TYR A 485 -4.03 22.32 0.57
C TYR A 485 -2.51 22.19 0.54
N GLY A 486 -1.87 22.72 -0.50
CA GLY A 486 -0.43 22.93 -0.50
C GLY A 486 -0.10 24.38 -0.17
N PHE A 487 1.05 24.62 0.45
CA PHE A 487 1.56 25.96 0.76
C PHE A 487 2.95 26.21 0.17
N TRP A 488 3.12 27.43 -0.35
CA TRP A 488 4.40 28.06 -0.67
C TRP A 488 4.55 29.34 0.16
N GLY A 489 5.29 29.27 1.28
CA GLY A 489 5.39 30.42 2.17
C GLY A 489 4.03 30.82 2.75
N SER A 490 3.47 31.94 2.31
CA SER A 490 2.15 32.44 2.73
C SER A 490 1.00 32.07 1.80
N ASP A 491 1.30 31.60 0.58
CA ASP A 491 0.29 31.33 -0.44
C ASP A 491 -0.13 29.87 -0.39
N SER A 492 -1.45 29.64 -0.46
CA SER A 492 -2.03 28.29 -0.50
C SER A 492 -2.64 27.99 -1.86
N PHE A 493 -2.60 26.72 -2.27
CA PHE A 493 -3.28 26.21 -3.46
C PHE A 493 -4.01 24.91 -3.14
N THR A 494 -5.05 24.60 -3.92
CA THR A 494 -5.88 23.40 -3.76
C THR A 494 -6.51 23.01 -5.10
N SER A 495 -6.97 21.77 -5.22
CA SER A 495 -7.69 21.29 -6.40
C SER A 495 -8.95 22.12 -6.66
N PRO A 496 -9.30 22.46 -7.91
CA PRO A 496 -8.67 22.05 -9.17
C PRO A 496 -7.47 22.92 -9.61
N ASN A 497 -7.07 23.89 -8.80
CA ASN A 497 -6.04 24.88 -9.12
C ASN A 497 -4.67 24.49 -8.52
N THR A 498 -4.26 23.24 -8.69
CA THR A 498 -2.92 22.78 -8.27
C THR A 498 -1.86 23.22 -9.28
N PRO A 499 -0.64 23.59 -8.82
CA PRO A 499 0.48 23.85 -9.72
C PRO A 499 0.90 22.57 -10.47
N PRO A 500 1.69 22.69 -11.56
CA PRO A 500 2.30 21.52 -12.19
C PRO A 500 3.28 20.85 -11.23
N VAL A 501 3.49 19.54 -11.41
CA VAL A 501 4.53 18.80 -10.69
C VAL A 501 5.88 19.41 -11.00
N ASN A 502 6.66 19.71 -9.96
CA ASN A 502 7.98 20.31 -10.08
C ASN A 502 8.81 20.05 -8.83
N TYR A 503 10.11 19.81 -9.02
CA TYR A 503 11.07 19.50 -7.96
C TYR A 503 12.22 20.53 -7.99
N PRO A 504 11.97 21.81 -7.63
CA PRO A 504 12.98 22.86 -7.72
C PRO A 504 14.17 22.59 -6.79
N GLU A 505 15.29 23.28 -7.05
CA GLU A 505 16.43 23.26 -6.12
C GLU A 505 15.97 23.69 -4.71
N GLY A 506 16.30 22.87 -3.71
CA GLY A 506 15.82 23.06 -2.33
C GLY A 506 14.54 22.30 -1.98
N PHE A 507 13.87 21.65 -2.95
CA PHE A 507 12.66 20.85 -2.68
C PHE A 507 12.89 19.79 -1.60
N GLN A 508 13.98 19.05 -1.69
CA GLN A 508 14.38 18.05 -0.68
C GLN A 508 15.17 18.66 0.51
N GLY A 509 15.39 19.97 0.50
CA GLY A 509 16.27 20.69 1.43
C GLY A 509 15.66 20.95 2.81
N SER A 510 16.42 21.69 3.64
CA SER A 510 16.07 21.99 5.04
C SER A 510 15.73 23.47 5.27
N ASP A 511 15.42 24.20 4.19
CA ASP A 511 15.18 25.64 4.18
C ASP A 511 13.78 25.99 3.63
N ILE A 512 12.78 25.13 3.89
CA ILE A 512 11.43 25.32 3.36
C ILE A 512 10.73 26.45 4.13
N PRO A 513 10.33 27.54 3.45
CA PRO A 513 9.63 28.65 4.11
C PRO A 513 8.16 28.33 4.35
N ILE A 514 7.62 28.86 5.46
CA ILE A 514 6.18 28.85 5.73
C ILE A 514 5.77 30.08 6.54
N ASP A 515 4.60 30.64 6.25
CA ASP A 515 3.95 31.63 7.10
C ASP A 515 2.95 30.93 8.04
N GLY A 516 3.32 30.82 9.32
CA GLY A 516 2.50 30.19 10.34
C GLY A 516 1.14 30.85 10.55
N GLU A 517 1.02 32.17 10.39
CA GLU A 517 -0.25 32.88 10.56
C GLU A 517 -1.20 32.59 9.40
N ALA A 518 -0.68 32.52 8.17
CA ALA A 518 -1.47 32.15 6.99
C ALA A 518 -2.04 30.73 7.13
N VAL A 519 -1.21 29.78 7.58
CA VAL A 519 -1.65 28.40 7.85
C VAL A 519 -2.72 28.39 8.95
N ALA A 520 -2.49 29.08 10.08
CA ALA A 520 -3.45 29.12 11.19
C ALA A 520 -4.82 29.73 10.78
N LYS A 521 -4.81 30.77 9.93
CA LYS A 521 -6.05 31.35 9.37
C LYS A 521 -6.83 30.31 8.56
N LEU A 522 -6.16 29.55 7.69
CA LEU A 522 -6.80 28.48 6.93
C LEU A 522 -7.34 27.38 7.86
N VAL A 523 -6.54 26.92 8.84
CA VAL A 523 -6.96 25.90 9.82
C VAL A 523 -8.24 26.32 10.52
N HIS A 524 -8.28 27.54 11.07
CA HIS A 524 -9.49 28.04 11.73
C HIS A 524 -10.67 28.14 10.76
N HIS A 525 -10.45 28.64 9.54
CA HIS A 525 -11.50 28.70 8.52
C HIS A 525 -12.10 27.32 8.25
N ARG A 526 -11.28 26.29 8.00
CA ARG A 526 -11.72 24.91 7.75
C ARG A 526 -12.50 24.32 8.94
N LEU A 527 -12.06 24.57 10.17
CA LEU A 527 -12.73 24.08 11.37
C LEU A 527 -14.01 24.86 11.73
N SER A 528 -14.15 26.09 11.22
CA SER A 528 -15.33 26.95 11.41
C SER A 528 -16.44 26.71 10.38
N MET A 529 -16.19 25.91 9.35
CA MET A 529 -17.24 25.54 8.39
C MET A 529 -18.31 24.75 9.13
N ASN A 530 -19.57 25.23 9.04
CA ASN A 530 -20.71 24.45 9.50
C ASN A 530 -20.76 23.17 8.67
N GLU A 531 -21.06 22.05 9.32
CA GLU A 531 -21.62 20.89 8.62
C GLU A 531 -23.02 21.31 8.20
N GLU A 532 -23.14 21.99 7.05
CA GLU A 532 -24.41 21.98 6.33
C GLU A 532 -24.63 20.51 5.95
N LEU A 533 -25.45 19.85 6.75
CA LEU A 533 -25.99 18.53 6.46
C LEU A 533 -26.74 18.67 5.13
N ASP A 534 -26.17 18.09 4.06
CA ASP A 534 -26.93 17.80 2.84
C ASP A 534 -28.06 16.83 3.24
N ASP A 535 -29.28 17.38 3.37
CA ASP A 535 -30.55 16.63 3.45
C ASP A 535 -30.82 15.82 2.18
#